data_AF-A0A960WD84-F1
#
_entry.id   AF-A0A960WD84-F1
#
_cell.length_a   1.000
_cell.length_b   1.000
_cell.length_c   1.000
_cell.angle_alpha   90.00
_cell.angle_beta   90.00
_cell.angle_gamma   90.00
#
_symmetry.space_group_name_H-M   'P 1'
#
loop_
_entity.id
_entity.type
_entity.pdbx_description
1 polymer ?
#
loop_
_entity_poly.entity_id
_entity_poly.type
_entity_poly.pdbx_seq_one_letter_code
_entity_poly.pdbx_strand_id
1 'polypeptide(L)' 'MKTNKQKNKAQGMTEYMIILAVIAIASIGVVRTVGKNIQAGFGTVANALNGTPKEIQGDKWDKNKVKRRSLDDFSQGAQ' A
#
# COMPACT_ATOMS: atom_id res chain seq x y z
N MET A 1 25.92 -3.24 -41.38
CA MET A 1 24.75 -3.48 -40.49
C MET A 1 25.16 -3.14 -39.06
N LYS A 2 24.81 -1.94 -38.55
CA LYS A 2 25.21 -1.50 -37.20
C LYS A 2 24.28 -2.18 -36.17
N THR A 3 24.83 -3.07 -35.35
CA THR A 3 24.05 -3.89 -34.41
C THR A 3 23.65 -3.07 -33.19
N ASN A 4 22.34 -2.92 -32.99
CA ASN A 4 21.68 -2.03 -32.03
C ASN A 4 21.72 -2.56 -30.57
N LYS A 5 22.81 -3.22 -30.18
CA LYS A 5 22.92 -4.04 -28.96
C LYS A 5 22.78 -3.22 -27.66
N GLN A 6 23.14 -1.93 -27.69
CA GLN A 6 23.02 -1.03 -26.53
C GLN A 6 21.57 -0.57 -26.26
N LYS A 7 20.76 -0.34 -27.30
CA LYS A 7 19.36 0.08 -27.13
C LYS A 7 18.52 -1.01 -26.46
N ASN A 8 18.73 -2.27 -26.86
CA ASN A 8 18.03 -3.41 -26.26
C ASN A 8 18.42 -3.64 -24.79
N LYS A 9 19.68 -3.34 -24.41
CA LYS A 9 20.14 -3.44 -23.01
C LYS A 9 19.52 -2.35 -22.13
N ALA A 10 19.36 -1.14 -22.66
CA ALA A 10 18.71 -0.03 -21.95
C ALA A 10 17.19 -0.20 -21.85
N GLN A 11 16.53 -0.74 -22.88
CA GLN A 11 15.09 -0.99 -22.89
C GLN A 11 14.67 -1.95 -21.76
N GLY A 12 15.40 -3.05 -21.57
CA GLY A 12 15.11 -3.98 -20.48
C GLY A 12 15.23 -3.34 -19.10
N MET A 13 16.21 -2.46 -18.89
CA MET A 13 16.41 -1.80 -17.59
C MET A 13 15.26 -0.84 -17.24
N THR A 14 14.78 -0.07 -18.22
CA THR A 14 13.65 0.85 -18.02
C THR A 14 12.35 0.10 -17.71
N GLU A 15 12.10 -1.02 -18.37
CA GLU A 15 10.91 -1.83 -18.12
C GLU A 15 10.89 -2.39 -16.69
N TYR A 16 12.03 -2.90 -16.21
CA TYR A 16 12.14 -3.32 -14.81
C TYR A 16 11.91 -2.17 -13.83
N MET A 17 12.42 -0.97 -14.11
CA MET A 17 12.19 0.20 -13.25
C MET A 17 10.71 0.60 -13.20
N ILE A 18 9.99 0.52 -14.32
CA ILE A 18 8.55 0.83 -14.37
C ILE A 18 7.77 -0.18 -13.54
N ILE A 19 8.01 -1.48 -13.73
CA ILE A 19 7.34 -2.55 -12.96
C ILE A 19 7.66 -2.40 -11.47
N LEU A 20 8.92 -2.13 -11.14
CA LEU A 20 9.37 -1.95 -9.76
C LEU A 20 8.72 -0.72 -9.11
N ALA A 21 8.54 0.37 -9.84
CA ALA A 21 7.83 1.55 -9.35
C ALA A 21 6.36 1.25 -9.02
N VAL A 22 5.66 0.48 -9.86
CA VAL A 22 4.26 0.06 -9.60
C VAL A 22 4.18 -0.83 -8.35
N ILE A 23 5.06 -1.83 -8.25
CA ILE A 23 5.10 -2.75 -7.10
C ILE A 23 5.46 -1.98 -5.81
N ALA A 24 6.37 -1.02 -5.87
CA ALA A 24 6.77 -0.21 -4.72
C ALA A 24 5.57 0.55 -4.13
N ILE A 25 4.79 1.23 -4.98
CA ILE A 25 3.59 1.96 -4.54
C ILE A 25 2.56 1.01 -3.92
N ALA A 26 2.32 -0.15 -4.54
CA ALA A 26 1.41 -1.17 -4.00
C ALA A 26 1.89 -1.68 -2.63
N SER A 27 3.19 -1.94 -2.49
CA SER A 27 3.81 -2.47 -1.28
C SER A 27 3.69 -1.51 -0.10
N ILE A 28 3.81 -0.19 -0.33
CA ILE A 28 3.59 0.83 0.71
C ILE A 28 2.18 0.72 1.30
N GLY A 29 1.16 0.50 0.46
CA GLY A 29 -0.23 0.33 0.89
C GLY A 29 -0.44 -0.92 1.76
N VAL A 30 0.17 -2.04 1.37
CA VAL A 30 0.11 -3.30 2.13
C VAL A 30 0.80 -3.14 3.49
N VAL A 31 2.04 -2.64 3.53
CA VAL A 31 2.81 -2.47 4.76
C VAL A 31 2.09 -1.55 5.74
N ARG A 32 1.51 -0.44 5.27
CA ARG A 32 0.74 0.48 6.12
C ARG A 32 -0.48 -0.19 6.76
N THR A 33 -1.18 -1.02 6.01
CA THR A 33 -2.39 -1.69 6.49
C THR A 33 -2.06 -2.79 7.50
N VAL A 34 -1.08 -3.63 7.16
CA VAL A 34 -0.62 -4.71 8.04
C VAL A 34 -0.01 -4.14 9.32
N GLY A 35 0.80 -3.07 9.24
CA GLY A 35 1.42 -2.43 10.40
C GLY A 35 0.41 -1.92 11.43
N LYS A 36 -0.70 -1.32 10.99
CA LYS A 36 -1.79 -0.90 11.90
C LYS A 36 -2.44 -2.07 12.62
N ASN A 37 -2.67 -3.18 11.92
CA ASN A 37 -3.28 -4.37 12.51
C ASN A 37 -2.33 -5.04 13.51
N ILE A 38 -1.03 -5.10 13.19
CA ILE A 38 0.00 -5.57 14.10
C ILE A 38 0.05 -4.70 15.36
N GLN A 39 0.04 -3.38 15.21
CA GLN A 39 0.02 -2.44 16.34
C GLN A 39 -1.21 -2.63 17.23
N ALA A 40 -2.39 -2.81 16.64
CA ALA A 40 -3.63 -3.06 17.37
C ALA A 40 -3.60 -4.40 18.13
N GLY A 41 -3.03 -5.45 17.52
CA GLY A 41 -2.80 -6.74 18.17
C GLY A 41 -1.89 -6.62 19.39
N PHE A 42 -0.74 -5.95 19.25
CA PHE A 42 0.16 -5.70 20.37
C PHE A 42 -0.48 -4.86 21.47
N GLY A 43 -1.27 -3.85 21.12
CA GLY A 43 -2.03 -3.05 22.09
C GLY A 43 -3.05 -3.88 22.86
N THR A 44 -3.71 -4.84 22.21
CA THR A 44 -4.63 -5.77 22.86
C THR A 44 -3.91 -6.69 23.84
N VAL A 45 -2.74 -7.23 23.46
CA VAL A 45 -1.90 -8.05 24.35
C VAL A 45 -1.41 -7.24 25.54
N ALA A 46 -0.94 -6.01 25.32
CA ALA A 46 -0.49 -5.11 26.39
C ALA A 46 -1.64 -4.79 27.37
N ASN A 47 -2.84 -4.51 26.86
CA ASN A 47 -4.04 -4.27 27.67
C ASN A 47 -4.44 -5.49 28.50
N ALA A 48 -4.38 -6.69 27.92
CA ALA A 48 -4.65 -7.94 28.63
C ALA A 48 -3.64 -8.19 29.76
N LEU A 49 -2.35 -7.93 29.51
CA LEU A 49 -1.30 -8.00 30.53
C LEU A 49 -1.47 -6.95 31.64
N ASN A 50 -2.00 -5.77 31.30
CA ASN A 50 -2.26 -4.69 32.24
C ASN A 50 -3.59 -4.86 33.01
N GLY A 51 -4.27 -6.00 32.86
CA GLY A 51 -5.51 -6.33 33.57
C GLY A 51 -6.77 -5.61 33.06
N THR A 52 -6.68 -4.91 31.93
CA THR A 52 -7.79 -4.21 31.29
C THR A 52 -8.08 -4.83 29.92
N PRO A 53 -8.73 -6.01 29.83
CA PRO A 53 -8.94 -6.70 28.57
C PRO A 53 -9.87 -5.89 27.66
N LYS A 54 -9.27 -5.00 26.86
CA LYS A 54 -9.92 -4.19 25.85
C LYS A 54 -9.26 -4.50 24.52
N GLU A 55 -10.04 -5.12 23.64
CA GLU A 55 -9.63 -5.40 22.28
C GLU A 55 -9.50 -4.07 21.52
N ILE A 56 -8.27 -3.76 21.09
CA ILE A 56 -8.04 -2.65 20.18
C ILE A 56 -8.34 -3.18 18.78
N GLN A 57 -9.49 -2.78 18.25
CA GLN A 57 -9.87 -3.14 16.89
C GLN A 57 -8.93 -2.44 15.89
N GLY A 58 -8.24 -3.24 15.07
CA GLY A 58 -7.51 -2.75 13.90
C GLY A 58 -8.44 -2.04 12.91
N ASP A 59 -7.86 -1.36 11.93
CA ASP A 59 -8.61 -0.61 10.90
C ASP A 59 -9.56 -1.57 10.16
N LYS A 60 -10.85 -1.59 10.52
CA LYS A 60 -11.88 -2.34 9.79
C LYS A 60 -12.10 -1.64 8.46
N TRP A 61 -11.99 -2.38 7.36
CA TRP A 61 -12.23 -1.89 6.01
C TRP A 61 -13.66 -1.36 5.88
N ASP A 62 -13.82 -0.04 6.04
CA ASP A 62 -15.08 0.65 5.85
C ASP A 62 -15.30 0.89 4.35
N LYS A 63 -16.29 0.19 3.78
CA LYS A 63 -16.69 0.31 2.37
C LYS A 63 -17.01 1.77 1.99
N ASN A 64 -17.48 2.59 2.95
CA ASN A 64 -17.80 4.00 2.71
C ASN A 64 -16.56 4.89 2.62
N LYS A 65 -15.41 4.47 3.19
CA LYS A 65 -14.13 5.18 3.04
C LYS A 65 -13.42 4.82 1.73
N VAL A 66 -13.61 3.59 1.24
CA VAL A 66 -13.05 3.15 -0.05
C VAL A 66 -13.79 3.82 -1.22
N LYS A 67 -15.12 3.93 -1.14
CA LYS A 67 -15.95 4.56 -2.19
C LYS A 67 -15.57 6.02 -2.49
N ARG A 68 -15.08 6.77 -1.50
CA ARG A 68 -14.62 8.16 -1.66
C ARG A 68 -13.21 8.29 -2.25
N ARG A 69 -12.42 7.22 -2.32
CA ARG A 69 -11.02 7.29 -2.80
C ARG A 69 -10.84 6.76 -4.22
N SER A 70 -11.94 6.41 -4.88
CA SER A 70 -11.94 6.00 -6.28
C SER A 70 -11.65 7.18 -7.21
N LEU A 71 -11.17 6.88 -8.41
CA LEU A 71 -10.82 7.87 -9.44
C LEU A 71 -11.98 8.78 -9.85
N ASP A 72 -13.22 8.36 -9.59
CA ASP A 72 -14.42 9.16 -9.79
C ASP A 72 -14.41 10.46 -8.98
N ASP A 73 -13.89 10.44 -7.74
CA ASP A 73 -13.82 11.61 -6.84
C ASP A 73 -12.71 12.58 -7.27
N PHE A 74 -11.60 12.07 -7.80
CA PHE A 74 -10.52 12.91 -8.34
C PHE A 74 -10.96 13.77 -9.53
N SER A 75 -11.91 13.29 -10.33
CA SER A 75 -12.47 14.07 -11.44
C SER A 75 -13.46 15.15 -10.99
N GLN A 76 -14.16 14.94 -9.87
CA GLN A 76 -15.12 15.90 -9.32
C GLN A 76 -14.44 17.04 -8.56
N GLY A 77 -13.29 16.79 -7.93
CA GLY A 77 -12.49 17.82 -7.26
C GLY A 77 -11.61 18.67 -8.16
N ALA A 78 -11.58 18.39 -9.47
CA ALA A 78 -10.74 19.08 -10.47
C ALA A 78 -11.52 20.08 -11.35
N GLN A 79 -12.76 20.43 -10.97
CA GLN A 79 -13.58 21.46 -11.61
C GLN A 79 -13.59 22.76 -10.80
#